data_AF-A0A933HP26-F1
#
_entry.id   AF-A0A933HP26-F1
#
_cell.length_a   1.000
_cell.length_b   1.000
_cell.length_c   1.000
_cell.angle_alpha   90.00
_cell.angle_beta   90.00
_cell.angle_gamma   90.00
#
_symmetry.space_group_name_H-M   'P 1'
#
loop_
_entity.id
_entity.type
_entity.pdbx_description
1 polymer ?
#
loop_
_entity_poly.entity_id
_entity_poly.type
_entity_poly.pdbx_seq_one_letter_code
_entity_poly.pdbx_strand_id
1 'polypeptide(L)'
;MDRIMGIITLKAPVYRQVAEDAGATTNAAIITVVAALVAGFFGGLVSFDTATNTSSVNVMSGVILAIISVVLGLIGWFVAGWVLAFVAKMFGGKTDTQEMLRVTGYVNIFSLVGVLSVLPLITPALGCVTGLVGLLAAILRLIGYVIGVREAAEFSTTNAIITAIVAAIVNFLIVAVVGGTLFGIIAVAMGATGAAR
;
A
#
# COMPACT_ATOMS: atom_id res chain seq x y z
N MET A 1 -12.18 -14.33 10.30
CA MET A 1 -10.77 -14.23 10.72
C MET A 1 -9.86 -15.15 9.90
N ASP A 2 -10.33 -16.33 9.50
CA ASP A 2 -9.54 -17.31 8.72
C ASP A 2 -8.99 -16.79 7.39
N ARG A 3 -9.72 -15.88 6.72
CA ARG A 3 -9.27 -15.29 5.45
C ARG A 3 -8.03 -14.42 5.62
N ILE A 4 -8.02 -13.54 6.62
CA ILE A 4 -6.87 -12.69 6.92
C ILE A 4 -5.66 -13.57 7.30
N MET A 5 -5.89 -14.56 8.15
CA MET A 5 -4.84 -15.51 8.55
C MET A 5 -4.28 -16.31 7.37
N GLY A 6 -5.13 -16.68 6.42
CA GLY A 6 -4.71 -17.31 5.17
C GLY A 6 -3.90 -16.39 4.26
N ILE A 7 -4.27 -15.12 4.14
CA ILE A 7 -3.54 -14.11 3.35
C ILE A 7 -2.13 -13.91 3.94
N ILE A 8 -2.02 -13.70 5.26
CA ILE A 8 -0.72 -13.47 5.93
C ILE A 8 0.17 -14.71 5.92
N THR A 9 -0.43 -15.91 5.90
CA THR A 9 0.30 -17.18 5.74
C THR A 9 0.51 -17.58 4.28
N LEU A 10 0.16 -16.70 3.33
CA LEU A 10 0.36 -16.88 1.89
C LEU A 10 -0.32 -18.14 1.32
N LYS A 11 -1.45 -18.56 1.90
CA LYS A 11 -2.20 -19.75 1.44
C LYS A 11 -2.96 -19.46 0.16
N ALA A 12 -2.43 -19.93 -0.98
CA ALA A 12 -3.05 -19.85 -2.30
C ALA A 12 -4.58 -20.08 -2.35
N PRO A 13 -5.16 -21.15 -1.75
CA PRO A 13 -6.60 -21.37 -1.83
C PRO A 13 -7.45 -20.27 -1.18
N VAL A 14 -6.88 -19.56 -0.20
CA VAL A 14 -7.58 -18.46 0.49
C VAL A 14 -7.66 -17.21 -0.41
N TYR A 15 -6.63 -16.96 -1.24
CA TYR A 15 -6.65 -15.87 -2.21
C TYR A 15 -7.78 -16.05 -3.23
N ARG A 16 -7.96 -17.29 -3.71
CA ARG A 16 -9.05 -17.63 -4.63
C ARG A 16 -10.43 -17.43 -4.00
N GLN A 17 -10.62 -17.91 -2.77
CA GLN A 17 -11.88 -17.71 -2.04
C GLN A 17 -12.24 -16.22 -1.85
N VAL A 18 -11.23 -15.37 -1.62
CA VAL A 18 -11.42 -13.92 -1.48
C VAL A 18 -11.72 -13.26 -2.83
N ALA A 19 -11.13 -13.75 -3.91
CA ALA A 19 -11.44 -13.28 -5.27
C ALA A 19 -12.90 -13.54 -5.63
N GLU A 20 -13.38 -14.78 -5.42
CA GLU A 20 -14.72 -15.23 -5.81
C GLU A 20 -15.86 -14.63 -4.93
N ASP A 21 -15.57 -14.22 -3.69
CA ASP A 21 -16.59 -13.67 -2.77
C ASP A 21 -16.88 -12.17 -3.02
N ALA A 22 -18.07 -11.88 -3.57
CA ALA A 22 -18.53 -10.52 -3.83
C ALA A 22 -18.58 -9.60 -2.60
N GLY A 23 -18.90 -10.15 -1.44
CA GLY A 23 -18.96 -9.41 -0.17
C GLY A 23 -17.59 -8.99 0.36
N ALA A 24 -16.50 -9.57 -0.16
CA ALA A 24 -15.15 -9.28 0.31
C ALA A 24 -14.63 -7.89 -0.14
N THR A 25 -15.26 -7.26 -1.13
CA THR A 25 -14.80 -5.96 -1.68
C THR A 25 -14.83 -4.85 -0.64
N THR A 26 -15.91 -4.78 0.15
CA THR A 26 -16.05 -3.79 1.22
C THR A 26 -14.99 -3.98 2.30
N ASN A 27 -14.73 -5.24 2.68
CA ASN A 27 -13.66 -5.55 3.64
C ASN A 27 -12.28 -5.18 3.10
N ALA A 28 -12.01 -5.45 1.83
CA ALA A 28 -10.77 -5.10 1.16
C ALA A 28 -10.55 -3.56 1.11
N ALA A 29 -11.62 -2.80 0.87
CA ALA A 29 -11.59 -1.34 0.93
C ALA A 29 -11.28 -0.85 2.35
N ILE A 30 -11.96 -1.39 3.38
CA ILE A 30 -11.73 -1.03 4.78
C ILE A 30 -10.28 -1.32 5.17
N ILE A 31 -9.75 -2.50 4.85
CA ILE A 31 -8.35 -2.86 5.12
C ILE A 31 -7.40 -1.86 4.46
N THR A 32 -7.66 -1.49 3.21
CA THR A 32 -6.83 -0.52 2.47
C THR A 32 -6.86 0.86 3.12
N VAL A 33 -8.04 1.35 3.52
CA VAL A 33 -8.19 2.64 4.22
C VAL A 33 -7.44 2.62 5.54
N VAL A 34 -7.64 1.59 6.36
CA VAL A 34 -6.97 1.47 7.67
C VAL A 34 -5.46 1.36 7.48
N ALA A 35 -5.00 0.53 6.54
CA ALA A 35 -3.58 0.37 6.25
C ALA A 35 -2.94 1.67 5.76
N ALA A 36 -3.61 2.41 4.88
CA ALA A 36 -3.14 3.70 4.38
C ALA A 36 -3.13 4.78 5.45
N LEU A 37 -4.16 4.84 6.31
CA LEU A 37 -4.25 5.79 7.42
C LEU A 37 -3.13 5.55 8.43
N VAL A 38 -2.93 4.28 8.81
CA VAL A 38 -1.89 3.88 9.75
C VAL A 38 -0.51 4.15 9.16
N ALA A 39 -0.21 3.64 7.96
CA ALA A 39 1.10 3.85 7.34
C ALA A 39 1.39 5.35 7.10
N GLY A 40 0.39 6.12 6.67
CA GLY A 40 0.53 7.57 6.45
C GLY A 40 0.74 8.36 7.74
N PHE A 41 -0.03 8.05 8.79
CA PHE A 41 0.12 8.71 10.09
C PHE A 41 1.49 8.46 10.70
N PHE A 42 1.87 7.18 10.84
CA PHE A 42 3.13 6.78 11.46
C PHE A 42 4.34 7.14 10.60
N GLY A 43 4.20 7.17 9.28
CA GLY A 43 5.22 7.66 8.35
C GLY A 43 5.41 9.17 8.41
N GLY A 44 4.34 9.94 8.68
CA GLY A 44 4.41 11.40 8.79
C GLY A 44 4.72 11.93 10.20
N LEU A 45 4.48 11.10 11.23
CA LEU A 45 4.71 11.43 12.63
C LEU A 45 6.20 11.57 12.95
N VAL A 46 7.03 10.74 12.32
CA VAL A 46 8.48 10.71 12.52
C VAL A 46 9.15 11.48 11.39
N SER A 47 9.76 12.62 11.71
CA SER A 47 10.59 13.37 10.78
C SER A 47 12.05 13.14 11.15
N PHE A 48 12.80 12.48 10.26
CA PHE A 48 14.25 12.29 10.41
C PHE A 48 14.98 13.40 9.68
N ASP A 49 15.70 14.23 10.43
CA ASP A 49 16.57 15.24 9.86
C ASP A 49 17.95 14.61 9.57
N THR A 50 18.25 14.46 8.28
CA THR A 50 19.52 13.90 7.80
C THR A 50 20.71 14.82 8.06
N ALA A 51 20.51 16.12 8.25
CA ALA A 51 21.57 17.07 8.54
C ALA A 51 22.01 17.01 10.02
N THR A 52 21.06 16.75 10.93
CA THR A 52 21.33 16.71 12.38
C THR A 52 21.33 15.30 12.97
N ASN A 53 20.97 14.28 12.19
CA ASN A 53 20.74 12.89 12.65
C ASN A 53 19.75 12.81 13.82
N THR A 54 18.82 13.76 13.92
CA THR A 54 17.81 13.79 14.97
C THR A 54 16.45 13.40 14.44
N SER A 55 15.70 12.65 15.25
CA SER A 55 14.29 12.32 14.98
C SER A 55 13.42 13.25 15.80
N SER A 56 12.46 13.90 15.14
CA SER A 56 11.46 14.74 15.79
C SER A 56 10.05 14.19 15.56
N VAL A 57 9.16 14.49 16.50
CA VAL A 57 7.74 14.13 16.43
C VAL A 57 6.97 15.33 15.90
N ASN A 58 6.30 15.17 14.77
CA ASN A 58 5.42 16.19 14.20
C ASN A 58 4.02 15.62 13.98
N VAL A 59 3.15 15.81 14.97
CA VAL A 59 1.77 15.31 14.92
C VAL A 59 0.98 15.96 13.78
N MET A 60 1.22 17.24 13.47
CA MET A 60 0.56 17.94 12.37
C MET A 60 0.91 17.30 11.02
N SER A 61 2.20 17.02 10.80
CA SER A 61 2.69 16.29 9.62
C SER A 61 2.07 14.89 9.53
N GLY A 62 2.01 14.16 10.67
CA GLY A 62 1.36 12.86 10.75
C GLY A 62 -0.11 12.88 10.32
N VAL A 63 -0.90 13.85 10.80
CA VAL A 63 -2.33 13.97 10.43
C VAL A 63 -2.50 14.33 8.96
N ILE A 64 -1.73 15.30 8.45
CA ILE A 64 -1.77 15.72 7.04
C ILE A 64 -1.43 14.55 6.12
N LEU A 65 -0.34 13.84 6.42
CA LEU A 65 0.10 12.69 5.64
C LEU A 65 -0.86 11.51 5.74
N ALA A 66 -1.50 11.27 6.89
CA ALA A 66 -2.54 10.25 7.02
C ALA A 66 -3.71 10.48 6.04
N ILE A 67 -4.21 11.73 5.96
CA ILE A 67 -5.32 12.08 5.05
C ILE A 67 -4.89 11.90 3.59
N ILE A 68 -3.71 12.41 3.23
CA ILE A 68 -3.17 12.28 1.86
C ILE A 68 -2.96 10.81 1.50
N SER A 69 -2.39 10.01 2.41
CA SER A 69 -2.14 8.59 2.21
C SER A 69 -3.43 7.80 2.03
N VAL A 70 -4.52 8.11 2.72
CA VAL A 70 -5.82 7.45 2.50
C VAL A 70 -6.33 7.72 1.08
N VAL A 71 -6.28 8.97 0.62
CA VAL A 71 -6.75 9.34 -0.73
C VAL A 71 -5.86 8.68 -1.80
N LEU A 72 -4.55 8.83 -1.69
CA LEU A 72 -3.59 8.22 -2.62
C LEU A 72 -3.65 6.69 -2.58
N GLY A 73 -3.82 6.10 -1.39
CA GLY A 73 -3.91 4.67 -1.19
C GLY A 73 -5.16 4.07 -1.83
N LEU A 74 -6.31 4.74 -1.73
CA LEU A 74 -7.54 4.33 -2.39
C LEU A 74 -7.45 4.47 -3.91
N ILE A 75 -6.93 5.60 -4.41
CA ILE A 75 -6.73 5.81 -5.85
C ILE A 75 -5.77 4.75 -6.39
N GLY A 76 -4.60 4.59 -5.77
CA GLY A 76 -3.59 3.62 -6.18
C GLY A 76 -4.10 2.19 -6.12
N TRP A 77 -4.87 1.83 -5.08
CA TRP A 77 -5.51 0.52 -4.99
C TRP A 77 -6.51 0.28 -6.11
N PHE A 78 -7.39 1.26 -6.36
CA PHE A 78 -8.40 1.16 -7.43
C PHE A 78 -7.75 1.00 -8.81
N VAL A 79 -6.80 1.88 -9.10
CA VAL A 79 -6.02 1.89 -10.33
C VAL A 79 -5.24 0.59 -10.50
N ALA A 80 -4.53 0.14 -9.46
CA ALA A 80 -3.77 -1.10 -9.51
C ALA A 80 -4.68 -2.30 -9.79
N GLY A 81 -5.83 -2.41 -9.13
CA GLY A 81 -6.80 -3.47 -9.40
C GLY A 81 -7.33 -3.45 -10.85
N TRP A 82 -7.57 -2.25 -11.39
CA TRP A 82 -7.98 -2.09 -12.79
C TRP A 82 -6.88 -2.49 -13.78
N VAL A 83 -5.65 -2.02 -13.60
CA VAL A 83 -4.51 -2.37 -14.45
C VAL A 83 -4.21 -3.87 -14.38
N LEU A 84 -4.25 -4.45 -13.18
CA LEU A 84 -4.06 -5.90 -12.99
C LEU A 84 -5.09 -6.71 -13.78
N ALA A 85 -6.37 -6.34 -13.70
CA ALA A 85 -7.40 -7.03 -14.45
C ALA A 85 -7.26 -6.83 -15.97
N PHE A 86 -6.90 -5.63 -16.41
CA PHE A 86 -6.66 -5.34 -17.84
C PHE A 86 -5.51 -6.18 -18.41
N VAL A 87 -4.37 -6.20 -17.72
CA VAL A 87 -3.19 -6.96 -18.14
C VAL A 87 -3.43 -8.46 -18.02
N ALA A 88 -4.10 -8.92 -16.96
CA ALA A 88 -4.47 -10.33 -16.81
C ALA A 88 -5.36 -10.81 -17.97
N LYS A 89 -6.37 -10.01 -18.38
CA LYS A 89 -7.22 -10.31 -19.54
C LYS A 89 -6.41 -10.39 -20.84
N MET A 90 -5.40 -9.53 -21.02
CA MET A 90 -4.51 -9.59 -22.18
C MET A 90 -3.70 -10.88 -22.25
N PHE A 91 -3.37 -11.48 -21.09
CA PHE A 91 -2.72 -12.79 -20.98
C PHE A 91 -3.70 -13.97 -20.96
N GLY A 92 -4.99 -13.75 -21.23
CA GLY A 92 -6.02 -14.80 -21.23
C GLY A 92 -6.49 -15.24 -19.85
N GLY A 93 -6.18 -14.47 -18.80
CA GLY A 93 -6.64 -14.72 -17.43
C GLY A 93 -8.15 -14.51 -17.29
N LYS A 94 -8.79 -15.36 -16.49
CA LYS A 94 -10.23 -15.30 -16.21
C LYS A 94 -10.45 -14.50 -14.94
N THR A 95 -10.43 -13.17 -15.04
CA THR A 95 -10.64 -12.32 -13.88
C THR A 95 -11.32 -11.01 -14.20
N ASP A 96 -11.90 -10.38 -13.19
CA ASP A 96 -12.44 -9.03 -13.27
C ASP A 96 -11.76 -8.04 -12.31
N THR A 97 -11.93 -6.75 -12.62
CA THR A 97 -11.40 -5.65 -11.80
C THR A 97 -11.81 -5.80 -10.33
N GLN A 98 -13.03 -6.23 -10.05
CA GLN A 98 -13.50 -6.40 -8.66
C GLN A 98 -12.76 -7.52 -7.92
N GLU A 99 -12.46 -8.63 -8.59
CA GLU A 99 -11.73 -9.75 -7.98
C GLU A 99 -10.30 -9.35 -7.65
N MET A 100 -9.65 -8.62 -8.55
CA MET A 100 -8.31 -8.06 -8.33
C MET A 100 -8.32 -7.03 -7.20
N LEU A 101 -9.35 -6.18 -7.11
CA LEU A 101 -9.48 -5.23 -6.00
C LEU A 101 -9.61 -5.95 -4.66
N ARG A 102 -10.45 -6.99 -4.57
CA ARG A 102 -10.61 -7.80 -3.35
C ARG A 102 -9.26 -8.35 -2.90
N VAL A 103 -8.58 -9.07 -3.78
CA VAL A 103 -7.33 -9.74 -3.45
C VAL A 103 -6.24 -8.75 -3.05
N THR A 104 -6.03 -7.69 -3.84
CA THR A 104 -5.01 -6.69 -3.56
C THR A 104 -5.31 -5.87 -2.30
N GLY A 105 -6.58 -5.63 -1.99
CA GLY A 105 -6.96 -4.88 -0.79
C GLY A 105 -6.73 -5.69 0.49
N TYR A 106 -6.90 -7.01 0.46
CA TYR A 106 -6.48 -7.86 1.59
C TYR A 106 -4.95 -7.91 1.74
N VAL A 107 -4.19 -7.88 0.64
CA VAL A 107 -2.71 -7.85 0.68
C VAL A 107 -2.18 -6.54 1.30
N ASN A 108 -2.95 -5.45 1.27
CA ASN A 108 -2.56 -4.21 1.95
C ASN A 108 -2.43 -4.35 3.48
N ILE A 109 -2.88 -5.46 4.07
CA ILE A 109 -2.65 -5.74 5.50
C ILE A 109 -1.16 -5.75 5.89
N PHE A 110 -0.27 -6.14 4.98
CA PHE A 110 1.18 -6.11 5.23
C PHE A 110 1.70 -4.68 5.45
N SER A 111 1.00 -3.66 4.95
CA SER A 111 1.37 -2.26 5.18
C SER A 111 1.11 -1.79 6.61
N LEU A 112 0.34 -2.54 7.42
CA LEU A 112 0.16 -2.23 8.85
C LEU A 112 1.46 -2.38 9.65
N VAL A 113 2.48 -3.07 9.11
CA VAL A 113 3.82 -3.05 9.73
C VAL A 113 4.38 -1.63 9.86
N GLY A 114 3.85 -0.67 9.08
CA GLY A 114 4.21 0.74 9.15
C GLY A 114 4.08 1.34 10.55
N VAL A 115 3.26 0.78 11.45
CA VAL A 115 3.22 1.19 12.88
C VAL A 115 4.60 1.13 13.52
N LEU A 116 5.46 0.20 13.10
CA LEU A 116 6.79 0.06 13.69
C LEU A 116 7.71 1.25 13.38
N SER A 117 7.35 2.15 12.46
CA SER A 117 8.16 3.33 12.15
C SER A 117 8.32 4.31 13.31
N VAL A 118 7.60 4.15 14.42
CA VAL A 118 7.83 4.92 15.67
C VAL A 118 8.92 4.38 16.57
N LEU A 119 9.39 3.14 16.41
CA LEU A 119 10.48 2.60 17.23
C LEU A 119 11.79 3.41 17.21
N PRO A 120 12.20 4.10 16.11
CA PRO A 120 13.37 4.96 16.11
C PRO A 120 13.26 6.14 17.09
N LEU A 121 12.05 6.54 17.47
CA LEU A 121 11.82 7.59 18.48
C LEU A 121 12.25 7.17 19.88
N ILE A 122 12.22 5.86 20.18
CA ILE A 122 12.61 5.33 21.48
C ILE A 122 14.13 5.23 21.56
N THR A 123 14.75 4.62 20.54
CA THR A 123 16.20 4.48 20.43
C THR A 123 16.62 4.49 18.96
N PRO A 124 17.60 5.31 18.55
CA PRO A 124 18.10 5.32 17.16
C PRO A 124 18.59 3.95 16.66
N ALA A 125 19.14 3.11 17.55
CA ALA A 125 19.57 1.75 17.24
C ALA A 125 18.42 0.82 16.80
N LEU A 126 17.18 1.09 17.22
CA LEU A 126 15.99 0.36 16.77
C LEU A 126 15.56 0.75 15.35
N GLY A 127 16.08 1.85 14.81
CA GLY A 127 15.86 2.24 13.42
C GLY A 127 16.34 1.20 12.41
N CYS A 128 17.45 0.52 12.70
CA CYS A 128 17.95 -0.58 11.87
C CYS A 128 16.97 -1.76 11.87
N VAL A 129 16.37 -2.07 13.02
CA VAL A 129 15.38 -3.15 13.15
C VAL A 129 14.11 -2.80 12.38
N THR A 130 13.64 -1.55 12.45
CA THR A 130 12.47 -1.12 11.68
C THR A 130 12.67 -1.19 10.17
N GLY A 131 13.88 -0.87 9.70
CA GLY A 131 14.23 -1.01 8.29
C GLY A 131 14.18 -2.46 7.82
N LEU A 132 14.76 -3.38 8.60
CA LEU A 132 14.74 -4.81 8.28
C LEU A 132 13.33 -5.41 8.32
N VAL A 133 12.54 -5.09 9.33
CA VAL A 133 11.15 -5.58 9.43
C VAL A 133 10.28 -4.99 8.32
N GLY A 134 10.47 -3.71 7.98
CA GLY A 134 9.82 -3.07 6.85
C GLY A 134 10.17 -3.75 5.52
N LEU A 135 11.44 -4.11 5.31
CA LEU A 135 11.89 -4.84 4.14
C LEU A 135 11.24 -6.23 4.05
N LEU A 136 11.21 -6.97 5.15
CA LEU A 136 10.56 -8.29 5.20
C LEU A 136 9.06 -8.19 4.88
N ALA A 137 8.36 -7.18 5.42
CA ALA A 137 6.96 -6.95 5.11
C ALA A 137 6.74 -6.54 3.64
N ALA A 138 7.66 -5.77 3.05
CA ALA A 138 7.61 -5.42 1.63
C ALA A 138 7.77 -6.67 0.74
N ILE A 139 8.68 -7.57 1.10
CA ILE A 139 8.86 -8.86 0.40
C ILE A 139 7.59 -9.71 0.54
N LEU A 140 7.04 -9.86 1.75
CA LEU A 140 5.81 -10.61 1.97
C LEU A 140 4.62 -10.02 1.21
N ARG A 141 4.51 -8.68 1.17
CA ARG A 141 3.51 -7.98 0.36
C ARG A 141 3.66 -8.31 -1.11
N LEU A 142 4.88 -8.29 -1.65
CA LEU A 142 5.14 -8.61 -3.05
C LEU A 142 4.76 -10.05 -3.37
N ILE A 143 5.14 -11.00 -2.51
CA ILE A 143 4.78 -12.41 -2.68
C ILE A 143 3.26 -12.60 -2.61
N GLY A 144 2.59 -11.96 -1.66
CA GLY A 144 1.13 -11.97 -1.53
C GLY A 144 0.43 -11.38 -2.76
N TYR A 145 0.99 -10.31 -3.36
CA TYR A 145 0.50 -9.75 -4.62
C TYR A 145 0.61 -10.74 -5.78
N VAL A 146 1.76 -11.37 -5.97
CA VAL A 146 1.97 -12.31 -7.09
C VAL A 146 1.09 -13.55 -6.93
N ILE A 147 1.04 -14.13 -5.72
CA ILE A 147 0.16 -15.28 -5.45
C ILE A 147 -1.29 -14.87 -5.66
N GLY A 148 -1.71 -13.73 -5.10
CA GLY A 148 -3.07 -13.26 -5.23
C GLY A 148 -3.51 -13.04 -6.67
N VAL A 149 -2.68 -12.39 -7.49
CA VAL A 149 -2.95 -12.17 -8.91
C VAL A 149 -2.99 -13.49 -9.67
N ARG A 150 -2.08 -14.42 -9.36
CA ARG A 150 -2.07 -15.77 -9.97
C ARG A 150 -3.37 -16.52 -9.72
N GLU A 151 -3.81 -16.55 -8.47
CA GLU A 151 -5.00 -17.29 -8.06
C GLU A 151 -6.29 -16.63 -8.55
N ALA A 152 -6.34 -15.29 -8.60
CA ALA A 152 -7.50 -14.56 -9.11
C ALA A 152 -7.61 -14.62 -10.65
N ALA A 153 -6.49 -14.62 -11.38
CA ALA A 153 -6.49 -14.69 -12.85
C ALA A 153 -6.43 -16.11 -13.42
N GLU A 154 -6.27 -17.14 -12.58
CA GLU A 154 -6.18 -18.55 -12.96
C GLU A 154 -5.09 -18.87 -14.01
N PHE A 155 -3.97 -18.16 -13.96
CA PHE A 155 -2.89 -18.30 -14.95
C PHE A 155 -1.52 -18.66 -14.33
N SER A 156 -0.51 -18.85 -15.17
CA SER A 156 0.82 -19.27 -14.73
C SER A 156 1.53 -18.19 -13.88
N THR A 157 2.45 -18.62 -13.01
CA THR A 157 3.24 -17.70 -12.17
C THR A 157 4.03 -16.69 -13.01
N THR A 158 4.52 -17.07 -14.19
CA THR A 158 5.24 -16.16 -15.09
C THR A 158 4.37 -14.99 -15.53
N ASN A 159 3.13 -15.28 -15.97
CA ASN A 159 2.19 -14.24 -16.38
C ASN A 159 1.75 -13.38 -15.19
N ALA A 160 1.61 -13.98 -14.00
CA ALA A 160 1.33 -13.25 -12.77
C ALA A 160 2.43 -12.25 -12.40
N ILE A 161 3.70 -12.65 -12.51
CA ILE A 161 4.85 -11.78 -12.25
C ILE A 161 4.88 -10.61 -13.23
N ILE A 162 4.74 -10.88 -14.54
CA ILE A 162 4.72 -9.82 -15.57
C ILE A 162 3.56 -8.85 -15.31
N THR A 163 2.37 -9.38 -15.00
CA THR A 163 1.18 -8.59 -14.70
C THR A 163 1.39 -7.70 -13.46
N ALA A 164 1.97 -8.25 -12.40
CA ALA A 164 2.29 -7.50 -11.19
C ALA A 164 3.34 -6.39 -11.44
N ILE A 165 4.36 -6.66 -12.26
CA ILE A 165 5.38 -5.66 -12.62
C ILE A 165 4.76 -4.51 -13.42
N VAL A 166 3.96 -4.80 -14.44
CA VAL A 166 3.30 -3.76 -15.24
C VAL A 166 2.38 -2.91 -14.36
N ALA A 167 1.58 -3.55 -13.51
CA ALA A 167 0.72 -2.83 -12.57
C ALA A 167 1.52 -1.98 -11.58
N ALA A 168 2.66 -2.47 -11.10
CA ALA A 168 3.54 -1.70 -10.22
C ALA A 168 4.11 -0.45 -10.91
N ILE A 169 4.56 -0.57 -12.17
CA ILE A 169 5.08 0.57 -12.94
C ILE A 169 3.98 1.61 -13.17
N VAL A 170 2.80 1.19 -13.63
CA VAL A 170 1.68 2.11 -13.88
C VAL A 170 1.22 2.78 -12.58
N ASN A 171 1.11 2.01 -11.49
CA ASN A 171 0.75 2.55 -10.18
C ASN A 171 1.81 3.53 -9.65
N PHE A 172 3.10 3.24 -9.84
CA PHE A 172 4.18 4.16 -9.48
C PHE A 172 4.09 5.49 -10.24
N LEU A 173 3.87 5.45 -11.56
CA LEU A 173 3.71 6.68 -12.36
C LEU A 173 2.51 7.50 -11.90
N ILE A 174 1.37 6.86 -11.64
CA ILE A 174 0.16 7.55 -11.20
C ILE A 174 0.33 8.14 -9.81
N VAL A 175 0.87 7.37 -8.85
CA VAL A 175 1.15 7.88 -7.51
C VAL A 175 2.21 8.99 -7.54
N ALA A 176 3.21 8.92 -8.43
CA ALA A 176 4.20 9.97 -8.58
C ALA A 176 3.59 11.28 -9.14
N VAL A 177 2.71 11.19 -10.15
CA VAL A 177 2.04 12.35 -10.74
C VAL A 177 1.01 12.94 -9.78
N VAL A 178 0.13 12.11 -9.22
CA VAL A 178 -0.93 12.56 -8.28
C VAL A 178 -0.30 13.01 -6.96
N GLY A 179 0.66 12.25 -6.43
CA GLY A 179 1.41 12.62 -5.25
C GLY A 179 2.17 13.93 -5.46
N GLY A 180 2.94 14.05 -6.54
CA GLY A 180 3.70 15.26 -6.86
C GLY A 180 2.83 16.51 -7.01
N THR A 181 1.66 16.39 -7.64
CA THR A 181 0.69 17.50 -7.75
C THR A 181 0.05 17.86 -6.42
N LEU A 182 -0.37 16.87 -5.61
CA LEU A 182 -0.92 17.11 -4.28
C LEU A 182 0.10 17.75 -3.32
N PHE A 183 1.33 17.23 -3.29
CA PHE A 183 2.42 17.83 -2.51
C PHE A 183 2.74 19.25 -2.99
N GLY A 184 2.71 19.50 -4.30
CA GLY A 184 2.88 20.84 -4.86
C GLY A 184 1.80 21.84 -4.41
N ILE A 185 0.53 21.44 -4.45
CA ILE A 185 -0.61 22.28 -4.01
C ILE A 185 -0.48 22.61 -2.51
N ILE A 186 -0.14 21.62 -1.69
CA ILE A 186 -0.03 21.79 -0.24
C ILE A 186 1.20 22.62 0.12
N ALA A 187 2.33 22.44 -0.56
CA ALA A 187 3.52 23.28 -0.37
C ALA A 187 3.23 24.75 -0.71
N VAL A 188 2.48 25.01 -1.80
CA VAL A 188 2.04 26.37 -2.15
C VAL A 188 1.07 26.93 -1.11
N ALA A 189 0.11 26.14 -0.62
CA ALA A 189 -0.82 26.56 0.41
C ALA A 189 -0.13 26.88 1.75
N MET A 190 0.83 26.05 2.17
CA MET A 190 1.60 26.27 3.40
C MET A 190 2.58 27.44 3.26
N GLY A 191 3.21 27.61 2.09
CA GLY A 191 4.05 28.76 1.78
C GLY A 191 3.28 30.09 1.76
N ALA A 192 2.05 30.07 1.24
CA ALA A 192 1.15 31.23 1.26
C ALA A 192 0.72 31.61 2.69
N THR A 193 0.55 30.65 3.60
CA THR A 193 0.27 30.94 5.02
C THR A 193 1.49 31.41 5.82
N GLY A 194 2.72 31.07 5.39
CA GLY A 194 3.95 31.57 6.00
C GLY A 194 4.26 33.03 5.67
N ALA A 195 3.79 33.53 4.53
CA ALA A 195 3.93 34.94 4.11
C ALA A 195 2.89 35.88 4.75
N ALA A 196 1.91 35.34 5.50
CA ALA A 196 0.85 36.10 6.16
C ALA A 196 1.11 36.36 7.66
N ARG A 197 2.34 36.09 8.14
CA ARG A 197 2.79 36.37 9.52
C ARG A 197 3.96 37.33 9.54
#